data_AF-A0A1I7THW5-F1
#
_entry.id   AF-A0A1I7THW5-F1
#
_cell.length_a   1.000
_cell.length_b   1.000
_cell.length_c   1.000
_cell.angle_alpha   90.00
_cell.angle_beta   90.00
_cell.angle_gamma   90.00
#
_symmetry.space_group_name_H-M   'P 1'
#
loop_
_entity.id
_entity.type
_entity.pdbx_description
1 polymer ?
#
loop_
_entity_poly.entity_id
_entity_poly.type
_entity_poly.pdbx_seq_one_letter_code
_entity_poly.pdbx_strand_id
1 'polypeptide(L)'
;MDNEWSHDFTLPLLNLLKTTGNETAAFIKAQAICTSNRLLEVCVRNCNTSQEASIILAGIRSWHDSCNNLEEVRAQFPCWKENGERLSSVCRDQTVRLESDMLKFAKNQTQENIETICIDFEHFSHCFIQEHGKYCGYRSEVITARMFENNREAMFKMLKIRWNTLPASCKYTQLRRDTYSSDRYNENNSFSVTVSLLILLLPFVF
;
A
#
# COMPACT_ATOMS: atom_id res chain seq x y z
N MET A 1 -17.73 -18.02 -15.06
CA MET A 1 -16.58 -18.52 -14.27
C MET A 1 -15.69 -17.32 -14.20
N ASP A 2 -15.97 -16.51 -13.20
CA ASP A 2 -15.60 -15.09 -13.22
C ASP A 2 -14.26 -15.01 -12.50
N ASN A 3 -13.30 -14.31 -13.09
CA ASN A 3 -11.91 -14.40 -12.66
C ASN A 3 -11.72 -13.64 -11.33
N GLU A 4 -11.93 -14.33 -10.19
CA GLU A 4 -11.72 -13.80 -8.82
C GLU A 4 -10.36 -13.10 -8.65
N TRP A 5 -9.37 -13.49 -9.46
CA TRP A 5 -8.03 -12.91 -9.52
C TRP A 5 -7.98 -11.37 -9.57
N SER A 6 -8.89 -10.69 -10.28
CA SER A 6 -8.79 -9.23 -10.43
C SER A 6 -9.37 -8.45 -9.24
N HIS A 7 -10.45 -8.96 -8.64
CA HIS A 7 -10.96 -8.48 -7.36
C HIS A 7 -9.95 -8.70 -6.22
N ASP A 8 -9.25 -9.84 -6.26
CA ASP A 8 -8.28 -10.22 -5.22
C ASP A 8 -6.93 -9.52 -5.34
N PHE A 9 -6.53 -9.12 -6.55
CA PHE A 9 -5.25 -8.46 -6.80
C PHE A 9 -5.17 -7.04 -6.22
N THR A 10 -6.31 -6.34 -6.18
CA THR A 10 -6.37 -4.95 -5.72
C THR A 10 -6.56 -4.81 -4.21
N LEU A 11 -7.12 -5.84 -3.55
CA LEU A 11 -7.45 -5.84 -2.12
C LEU A 11 -6.95 -7.11 -1.40
N PRO A 12 -5.68 -7.51 -1.55
CA PRO A 12 -5.23 -8.83 -1.12
C PRO A 12 -5.40 -9.05 0.40
N LEU A 13 -5.31 -8.00 1.23
CA LEU A 13 -5.56 -8.09 2.67
C LEU A 13 -7.04 -8.26 3.04
N LEU A 14 -7.97 -7.60 2.33
CA LEU A 14 -9.41 -7.85 2.51
C LEU A 14 -9.78 -9.25 2.05
N ASN A 15 -9.16 -9.74 0.96
CA ASN A 15 -9.36 -11.12 0.52
C ASN A 15 -8.80 -12.13 1.54
N LEU A 16 -7.65 -11.86 2.17
CA LEU A 16 -7.16 -12.68 3.28
C LEU A 16 -8.15 -12.73 4.44
N LEU A 17 -8.80 -11.61 4.80
CA LEU A 17 -9.84 -11.58 5.83
C LEU A 17 -11.09 -12.37 5.41
N LYS A 18 -11.57 -12.18 4.17
CA LYS A 18 -12.73 -12.88 3.60
C LYS A 18 -12.51 -14.39 3.53
N THR A 19 -11.36 -14.84 3.00
CA THR A 19 -11.06 -16.27 2.80
C THR A 19 -10.75 -17.02 4.09
N THR A 20 -10.27 -16.34 5.14
CA THR A 20 -9.99 -16.98 6.44
C THR A 20 -11.12 -16.84 7.46
N GLY A 21 -11.99 -15.82 7.33
CA GLY A 21 -13.02 -15.48 8.29
C GLY A 21 -12.51 -15.03 9.68
N ASN A 22 -11.19 -14.96 9.87
CA ASN A 22 -10.55 -14.86 11.18
C ASN A 22 -9.31 -13.96 11.11
N GLU A 23 -9.29 -12.88 11.90
CA GLU A 23 -8.21 -11.87 11.87
C GLU A 23 -6.84 -12.46 12.22
N THR A 24 -6.77 -13.41 13.16
CA THR A 24 -5.52 -14.07 13.55
C THR A 24 -4.99 -14.96 12.43
N ALA A 25 -5.87 -15.71 11.75
CA ALA A 25 -5.49 -16.51 10.59
C ALA A 25 -5.06 -15.64 9.39
N ALA A 26 -5.77 -14.53 9.13
CA ALA A 26 -5.37 -13.54 8.13
C ALA A 26 -4.00 -12.93 8.45
N PHE A 27 -3.73 -12.60 9.70
CA PHE A 27 -2.45 -12.04 10.16
C PHE A 27 -1.30 -13.04 10.00
N ILE A 28 -1.48 -14.30 10.42
CA ILE A 28 -0.48 -15.37 10.22
C ILE A 28 -0.19 -15.56 8.73
N LYS A 29 -1.22 -15.57 7.87
CA LYS A 29 -1.06 -15.71 6.42
C LYS A 29 -0.36 -14.50 5.79
N ALA A 30 -0.66 -13.28 6.25
CA ALA A 30 0.04 -12.07 5.82
C ALA A 30 1.52 -12.08 6.26
N GLN A 31 1.83 -12.50 7.49
CA GLN A 31 3.21 -12.67 7.97
C GLN A 31 3.99 -13.72 7.16
N ALA A 32 3.34 -14.82 6.76
CA ALA A 32 3.92 -15.82 5.88
C ALA A 32 4.21 -15.26 4.48
N ILE A 33 3.28 -14.47 3.90
CA ILE A 33 3.49 -13.77 2.62
C ILE A 33 4.68 -12.81 2.72
N CYS A 34 4.75 -11.98 3.77
CA CYS A 34 5.85 -11.05 3.98
C CYS A 34 7.21 -11.75 4.13
N THR A 35 7.25 -12.87 4.84
CA THR A 35 8.45 -13.71 4.96
C THR A 35 8.87 -14.30 3.62
N SER A 36 7.91 -14.87 2.86
CA SER A 36 8.15 -15.44 1.53
C SER A 36 8.65 -14.38 0.54
N ASN A 37 7.99 -13.22 0.49
CA ASN A 37 8.37 -12.09 -0.35
C ASN A 37 9.79 -11.59 -0.05
N ARG A 38 10.18 -11.50 1.22
CA ARG A 38 11.56 -11.13 1.62
C ARG A 38 12.59 -12.17 1.17
N LEU A 39 12.31 -13.46 1.33
CA LEU A 39 13.21 -14.53 0.89
C LEU A 39 13.36 -14.55 -0.64
N LEU A 40 12.25 -14.39 -1.36
CA LEU A 40 12.23 -14.30 -2.81
C LEU A 40 12.97 -13.06 -3.32
N GLU A 41 12.83 -11.91 -2.65
CA GLU A 41 13.56 -10.69 -2.99
C GLU A 41 15.07 -10.88 -2.90
N VAL A 42 15.55 -11.47 -1.80
CA VAL A 42 16.98 -11.78 -1.62
C VAL A 42 17.46 -12.76 -2.69
N CYS A 43 16.67 -13.79 -3.00
CA CYS A 43 16.97 -14.76 -4.05
C CYS A 43 17.11 -14.08 -5.42
N VAL A 44 16.11 -13.30 -5.85
CA VAL A 44 16.10 -12.63 -7.16
C VAL A 44 17.20 -11.57 -7.28
N ARG A 45 17.58 -10.90 -6.18
CA ARG A 45 18.70 -9.94 -6.15
C ARG A 45 20.08 -10.59 -6.33
N ASN A 46 20.20 -11.89 -6.09
CA ASN A 46 21.43 -12.66 -6.35
C ASN A 46 21.49 -13.19 -7.80
N CYS A 47 20.41 -13.08 -8.57
CA CYS A 47 20.39 -13.42 -9.99
C CYS A 47 20.97 -12.28 -10.85
N ASN A 48 21.36 -12.61 -12.08
CA ASN A 48 21.69 -11.58 -13.09
C ASN A 48 20.49 -10.65 -13.32
N THR A 49 20.76 -9.38 -13.61
CA THR A 49 19.70 -8.41 -13.91
C THR A 49 18.99 -8.78 -15.21
N SER A 50 17.67 -8.99 -15.14
CA SER A 50 16.82 -9.31 -16.28
C SER A 50 15.47 -8.58 -16.21
N GLN A 51 14.66 -8.67 -17.28
CA GLN A 51 13.31 -8.12 -17.28
C GLN A 51 12.40 -8.88 -16.31
N GLU A 52 12.51 -10.21 -16.28
CA GLU A 52 11.77 -11.11 -15.39
C GLU A 52 12.09 -10.81 -13.92
N ALA A 53 13.38 -10.67 -13.58
CA ALA A 53 13.80 -10.24 -12.25
C ALA A 53 13.21 -8.87 -11.88
N SER A 54 13.16 -7.93 -12.83
CA SER A 54 12.58 -6.60 -12.63
C SER A 54 11.06 -6.64 -12.42
N ILE A 55 10.34 -7.54 -13.09
CA ILE A 55 8.90 -7.78 -12.91
C ILE A 55 8.65 -8.38 -11.52
N ILE A 56 9.38 -9.42 -11.13
CA ILE A 56 9.23 -10.07 -9.82
C ILE A 56 9.50 -9.06 -8.69
N LEU A 57 10.58 -8.28 -8.78
CA LEU A 57 10.90 -7.24 -7.79
C LEU A 57 9.86 -6.11 -7.75
N ALA A 58 9.21 -5.77 -8.87
CA ALA A 58 8.09 -4.84 -8.87
C ALA A 58 6.85 -5.43 -8.16
N GLY A 59 6.54 -6.71 -8.41
CA GLY A 59 5.43 -7.42 -7.76
C GLY A 59 5.63 -7.68 -6.26
N ILE A 60 6.89 -7.81 -5.79
CA ILE A 60 7.21 -7.88 -4.35
C ILE A 60 7.01 -6.52 -3.68
N ARG A 61 7.37 -5.42 -4.36
CA ARG A 61 7.37 -4.07 -3.78
C ARG A 61 5.98 -3.55 -3.42
N SER A 62 4.91 -4.03 -4.05
CA SER A 62 3.53 -3.71 -3.63
C SER A 62 3.25 -4.07 -2.17
N TRP A 63 3.91 -5.11 -1.65
CA TRP A 63 3.75 -5.57 -0.27
C TRP A 63 4.67 -4.89 0.75
N HIS A 64 5.66 -4.08 0.33
CA HIS A 64 6.69 -3.57 1.25
C HIS A 64 6.10 -2.73 2.40
N ASP A 65 5.24 -1.75 2.13
CA ASP A 65 4.63 -0.95 3.21
C ASP A 65 3.75 -1.79 4.13
N SER A 66 2.91 -2.67 3.56
CA SER A 66 2.06 -3.60 4.30
C SER A 66 2.87 -4.51 5.25
N CYS A 67 4.04 -4.98 4.80
CA CYS A 67 4.92 -5.85 5.56
C CYS A 67 5.76 -5.11 6.61
N ASN A 68 6.21 -3.89 6.30
CA ASN A 68 6.95 -3.05 7.23
C ASN A 68 6.04 -2.51 8.36
N ASN A 69 4.75 -2.33 8.10
CA ASN A 69 3.75 -1.81 9.04
C ASN A 69 2.70 -2.87 9.43
N LEU A 70 3.07 -4.16 9.46
CA LEU A 70 2.09 -5.26 9.53
C LEU A 70 1.20 -5.24 10.80
N GLU A 71 1.70 -4.77 11.95
CA GLU A 71 0.87 -4.58 13.15
C GLU A 71 -0.11 -3.39 13.03
N GLU A 72 0.26 -2.35 12.28
CA GLU A 72 -0.63 -1.21 11.98
C GLU A 72 -1.80 -1.66 11.07
N VAL A 73 -1.47 -2.49 10.09
CA VAL A 73 -2.42 -3.16 9.18
C VAL A 73 -3.32 -4.11 9.96
N ARG A 74 -2.76 -4.94 10.85
CA ARG A 74 -3.49 -5.85 11.73
C ARG A 74 -4.52 -5.13 12.58
N ALA A 75 -4.20 -3.94 13.09
CA ALA A 75 -5.12 -3.14 13.88
C ALA A 75 -6.38 -2.71 13.11
N GLN A 76 -6.36 -2.70 11.77
CA GLN A 76 -7.54 -2.42 10.95
C GLN A 76 -8.41 -3.65 10.68
N PHE A 77 -7.87 -4.86 10.85
CA PHE A 77 -8.54 -6.11 10.47
C PHE A 77 -9.94 -6.30 11.06
N PRO A 78 -10.23 -5.94 12.33
CA PRO A 78 -11.59 -6.07 12.87
C PRO A 78 -12.60 -5.23 12.08
N CYS A 79 -12.30 -3.96 11.83
CA CYS A 79 -13.19 -3.05 11.10
C CYS A 79 -13.30 -3.42 9.62
N TRP A 80 -12.18 -3.79 8.99
CA TRP A 80 -12.15 -4.26 7.60
C TRP A 80 -12.96 -5.55 7.38
N LYS A 81 -12.96 -6.45 8.36
CA LYS A 81 -13.78 -7.66 8.35
C LYS A 81 -15.25 -7.35 8.55
N GLU A 82 -15.60 -6.51 9.53
CA GLU A 82 -16.97 -6.07 9.81
C GLU A 82 -17.61 -5.36 8.60
N ASN A 83 -16.84 -4.50 7.92
CA ASN A 83 -17.31 -3.69 6.79
C ASN A 83 -16.98 -4.31 5.42
N GLY A 84 -16.43 -5.52 5.36
CA GLY A 84 -15.80 -6.09 4.15
C GLY A 84 -16.71 -6.16 2.93
N GLU A 85 -17.97 -6.58 3.09
CA GLU A 85 -18.95 -6.58 1.99
C GLU A 85 -19.31 -5.16 1.53
N ARG A 86 -19.40 -4.21 2.47
CA ARG A 86 -19.73 -2.81 2.16
C ARG A 86 -18.59 -2.12 1.41
N LEU A 87 -17.36 -2.32 1.88
CA LEU A 87 -16.12 -1.85 1.23
C LEU A 87 -15.97 -2.44 -0.19
N SER A 88 -16.30 -3.72 -0.38
CA SER A 88 -16.21 -4.39 -1.69
C SER A 88 -17.33 -3.97 -2.65
N SER A 89 -18.54 -3.68 -2.15
CA SER A 89 -19.71 -3.37 -2.98
C SER A 89 -19.85 -1.90 -3.36
N VAL A 90 -19.43 -0.96 -2.50
CA VAL A 90 -19.63 0.48 -2.74
C VAL A 90 -18.83 1.02 -3.93
N CYS A 91 -17.65 0.45 -4.19
CA CYS A 91 -16.78 0.82 -5.32
C CYS A 91 -16.89 -0.16 -6.51
N ARG A 92 -17.92 -1.02 -6.54
CA ARG A 92 -18.06 -2.09 -7.53
C ARG A 92 -18.04 -1.59 -8.97
N ASP A 93 -18.64 -0.43 -9.25
CA ASP A 93 -18.68 0.13 -10.60
C ASP A 93 -17.30 0.57 -11.09
N GLN A 94 -16.41 1.01 -10.18
CA GLN A 94 -15.02 1.33 -10.47
C GLN A 94 -14.20 0.04 -10.63
N THR A 95 -14.43 -0.97 -9.78
CA THR A 95 -13.79 -2.28 -9.90
C THR A 95 -14.08 -2.90 -11.26
N VAL A 96 -15.35 -3.08 -11.61
CA VAL A 96 -15.77 -3.74 -12.87
C VAL A 96 -15.26 -3.00 -14.12
N ARG A 97 -15.15 -1.67 -14.05
CA ARG A 97 -14.56 -0.86 -15.13
C ARG A 97 -13.06 -1.15 -15.29
N LEU A 98 -12.28 -0.99 -14.22
CA LEU A 98 -10.84 -1.28 -14.22
C LEU A 98 -10.56 -2.73 -14.66
N GLU A 99 -11.33 -3.70 -14.19
CA GLU A 99 -11.24 -5.10 -14.62
C GLU A 99 -11.49 -5.26 -16.13
N SER A 100 -12.54 -4.60 -16.66
CA SER A 100 -12.86 -4.61 -18.09
C SER A 100 -11.70 -4.06 -18.92
N ASP A 101 -11.09 -2.96 -18.49
CA ASP A 101 -10.01 -2.30 -19.23
C ASP A 101 -8.67 -3.03 -19.12
N MET A 102 -8.36 -3.64 -17.97
CA MET A 102 -7.25 -4.58 -17.84
C MET A 102 -7.42 -5.80 -18.77
N LEU A 103 -8.64 -6.33 -18.93
CA LEU A 103 -8.94 -7.40 -19.87
C LEU A 103 -8.87 -6.96 -21.35
N LYS A 104 -9.28 -5.73 -21.67
CA LYS A 104 -9.10 -5.14 -23.02
C LYS A 104 -7.62 -4.96 -23.34
N PHE A 105 -6.84 -4.41 -22.42
CA PHE A 105 -5.40 -4.24 -22.55
C PHE A 105 -4.67 -5.57 -22.73
N ALA A 106 -5.02 -6.60 -21.96
CA ALA A 106 -4.42 -7.93 -22.09
C ALA A 106 -4.59 -8.52 -23.50
N LYS A 107 -5.71 -8.21 -24.18
CA LYS A 107 -5.99 -8.60 -25.57
C LYS A 107 -5.38 -7.65 -26.61
N ASN A 108 -5.34 -6.34 -26.31
CA ASN A 108 -4.91 -5.30 -27.23
C ASN A 108 -4.09 -4.22 -26.48
N GLN A 109 -2.77 -4.25 -26.64
CA GLN A 109 -1.84 -3.46 -25.85
C GLN A 109 -1.54 -2.09 -26.49
N THR A 110 -2.57 -1.25 -26.64
CA THR A 110 -2.47 0.13 -27.17
C THR A 110 -2.14 1.15 -26.07
N GLN A 111 -1.61 2.33 -26.47
CA GLN A 111 -1.44 3.45 -25.54
C GLN A 111 -2.78 3.99 -25.01
N GLU A 112 -3.83 3.99 -25.82
CA GLU A 112 -5.20 4.33 -25.41
C GLU A 112 -5.69 3.45 -24.25
N ASN A 113 -5.51 2.13 -24.35
CA ASN A 113 -5.89 1.22 -23.26
C ASN A 113 -5.05 1.43 -21.99
N ILE A 114 -3.79 1.86 -22.11
CA ILE A 114 -2.97 2.26 -20.95
C ILE A 114 -3.49 3.56 -20.32
N GLU A 115 -3.87 4.54 -21.14
CA GLU A 115 -4.44 5.81 -20.68
C GLU A 115 -5.74 5.57 -19.90
N THR A 116 -6.64 4.74 -20.41
CA THR A 116 -7.88 4.33 -19.73
C THR A 116 -7.59 3.60 -18.41
N ILE A 117 -6.67 2.64 -18.40
CA ILE A 117 -6.27 1.93 -17.15
C ILE A 117 -5.74 2.91 -16.10
N CYS A 118 -4.94 3.90 -16.49
CA CYS A 118 -4.42 4.89 -15.54
C CYS A 118 -5.54 5.78 -14.95
N ILE A 119 -6.53 6.17 -15.76
CA ILE A 119 -7.70 6.94 -15.31
C ILE A 119 -8.56 6.11 -14.35
N ASP A 120 -8.91 4.87 -14.73
CA ASP A 120 -9.82 4.06 -13.93
C ASP A 120 -9.17 3.45 -12.70
N PHE A 121 -7.84 3.26 -12.69
CA PHE A 121 -7.09 2.96 -11.47
C PHE A 121 -7.15 4.13 -10.47
N GLU A 122 -7.06 5.38 -10.93
CA GLU A 122 -7.19 6.56 -10.06
C GLU A 122 -8.62 6.65 -9.48
N HIS A 123 -9.67 6.50 -10.32
CA HIS A 123 -11.06 6.45 -9.86
C HIS A 123 -11.32 5.33 -8.84
N PHE A 124 -10.80 4.14 -9.11
CA PHE A 124 -10.92 2.96 -8.26
C PHE A 124 -10.22 3.19 -6.91
N SER A 125 -8.94 3.55 -6.95
CA SER A 125 -8.13 3.77 -5.74
C SER A 125 -8.72 4.88 -4.86
N HIS A 126 -9.14 6.00 -5.45
CA HIS A 126 -9.79 7.10 -4.72
C HIS A 126 -11.08 6.67 -4.00
N CYS A 127 -11.96 5.93 -4.68
CA CYS A 127 -13.18 5.38 -4.06
C CYS A 127 -12.83 4.49 -2.86
N PHE A 128 -11.88 3.56 -3.04
CA PHE A 128 -11.48 2.63 -1.98
C PHE A 128 -10.84 3.35 -0.79
N ILE A 129 -9.95 4.32 -1.01
CA ILE A 129 -9.33 5.13 0.06
C ILE A 129 -10.40 5.87 0.87
N GLN A 130 -11.31 6.57 0.19
CA GLN A 130 -12.39 7.34 0.85
C GLN A 130 -13.29 6.45 1.69
N GLU A 131 -13.78 5.33 1.16
CA GLU A 131 -14.70 4.47 1.90
C GLU A 131 -13.98 3.72 3.04
N HIS A 132 -12.68 3.41 2.90
CA HIS A 132 -11.84 2.93 4.00
C HIS A 132 -11.70 3.95 5.14
N GLY A 133 -11.54 5.25 4.81
CA GLY A 133 -11.51 6.33 5.80
C GLY A 133 -12.86 6.58 6.47
N LYS A 134 -13.95 6.48 5.70
CA LYS A 134 -15.33 6.69 6.14
C LYS A 134 -15.83 5.62 7.12
N TYR A 135 -15.58 4.34 6.86
CA TYR A 135 -16.04 3.26 7.75
C TYR A 135 -15.04 2.90 8.86
N CYS A 136 -13.74 2.97 8.58
CA CYS A 136 -12.69 2.52 9.51
C CYS A 136 -11.74 3.64 9.98
N GLY A 137 -12.11 4.90 9.73
CA GLY A 137 -11.41 6.08 10.19
C GLY A 137 -10.13 6.41 9.42
N TYR A 138 -9.62 7.61 9.67
CA TYR A 138 -8.45 8.18 8.99
C TYR A 138 -7.21 7.25 8.97
N ARG A 139 -6.98 6.40 9.99
CA ARG A 139 -5.83 5.48 9.98
C ARG A 139 -5.95 4.43 8.85
N SER A 140 -7.14 3.90 8.64
CA SER A 140 -7.47 3.00 7.52
C SER A 140 -7.28 3.69 6.18
N GLU A 141 -7.71 4.96 6.05
CA GLU A 141 -7.46 5.81 4.87
C GLU A 141 -5.97 5.91 4.52
N VAL A 142 -5.12 6.23 5.51
CA VAL A 142 -3.66 6.37 5.34
C VAL A 142 -3.02 5.07 4.85
N ILE A 143 -3.41 3.94 5.44
CA ILE A 143 -2.88 2.61 5.12
C ILE A 143 -3.27 2.23 3.68
N THR A 144 -4.55 2.36 3.34
CA THR A 144 -5.07 2.05 2.00
C THR A 144 -4.46 2.96 0.93
N ALA A 145 -4.25 4.24 1.21
CA ALA A 145 -3.57 5.16 0.29
C ALA A 145 -2.11 4.75 0.00
N ARG A 146 -1.35 4.35 1.03
CA ARG A 146 0.02 3.84 0.84
C ARG A 146 0.06 2.54 0.04
N MET A 147 -0.90 1.64 0.24
CA MET A 147 -1.02 0.41 -0.55
C MET A 147 -1.28 0.72 -2.03
N PHE A 148 -2.20 1.64 -2.35
CA PHE A 148 -2.46 2.02 -3.73
C PHE A 148 -1.29 2.74 -4.41
N GLU A 149 -0.56 3.59 -3.69
CA GLU A 149 0.66 4.22 -4.22
C GLU A 149 1.69 3.16 -4.64
N ASN A 150 1.95 2.16 -3.78
CA ASN A 150 2.91 1.09 -4.09
C ASN A 150 2.42 0.18 -5.24
N ASN A 151 1.14 -0.17 -5.26
CA ASN A 151 0.52 -0.93 -6.35
C ASN A 151 0.67 -0.21 -7.70
N ARG A 152 0.44 1.11 -7.70
CA ARG A 152 0.57 1.94 -8.89
C ARG A 152 2.02 2.08 -9.35
N GLU A 153 2.96 2.30 -8.44
CA GLU A 153 4.39 2.35 -8.78
C GLU A 153 4.84 1.02 -9.41
N ALA A 154 4.42 -0.12 -8.84
CA ALA A 154 4.69 -1.43 -9.39
C ALA A 154 4.10 -1.60 -10.80
N MET A 155 2.80 -1.30 -10.99
CA MET A 155 2.11 -1.40 -12.27
C MET A 155 2.76 -0.51 -13.35
N PHE A 156 3.05 0.76 -13.02
CA PHE A 156 3.66 1.70 -13.95
C PHE A 156 5.12 1.33 -14.26
N LYS A 157 5.85 0.75 -13.32
CA LYS A 157 7.19 0.19 -13.57
C LYS A 157 7.14 -1.00 -14.51
N MET A 158 6.14 -1.89 -14.38
CA MET A 158 5.93 -3.01 -15.31
C MET A 158 5.57 -2.51 -16.71
N LEU A 159 4.65 -1.54 -16.83
CA LEU A 159 4.32 -0.93 -18.13
C LEU A 159 5.55 -0.30 -18.81
N LYS A 160 6.42 0.37 -18.05
CA LYS A 160 7.66 0.97 -18.58
C LYS A 160 8.68 -0.02 -19.16
N ILE A 161 8.51 -1.34 -18.95
CA ILE A 161 9.35 -2.37 -19.61
C ILE A 161 9.08 -2.41 -21.13
N ARG A 162 7.84 -2.12 -21.55
CA ARG A 162 7.42 -2.12 -22.96
C ARG A 162 7.14 -0.72 -23.52
N TRP A 163 6.75 0.25 -22.68
CA TRP A 163 6.46 1.62 -23.10
C TRP A 163 7.38 2.63 -22.42
N ASN A 164 8.41 3.07 -23.16
CA ASN A 164 9.40 4.05 -22.70
C ASN A 164 8.77 5.36 -22.17
N THR A 165 7.60 5.73 -22.68
CA THR A 165 6.77 6.83 -22.21
C THR A 165 5.35 6.35 -21.92
N LEU A 166 4.82 6.71 -20.75
CA LEU A 166 3.42 6.48 -20.39
C LEU A 166 2.58 7.75 -20.68
N PRO A 167 1.26 7.60 -20.94
CA PRO A 167 0.32 8.71 -21.06
C PRO A 167 0.36 9.71 -19.90
N ALA A 168 -0.15 10.92 -20.15
CA ALA A 168 -0.19 11.98 -19.13
C ALA A 168 -1.13 11.63 -17.96
N SER A 169 -2.19 10.86 -18.18
CA SER A 169 -3.05 10.32 -17.12
C SER A 169 -2.32 9.40 -16.13
N CYS A 170 -1.22 8.78 -16.55
CA CYS A 170 -0.35 7.98 -15.68
C CYS A 170 0.67 8.86 -14.90
N LYS A 171 0.64 10.19 -15.06
CA LYS A 171 1.42 11.12 -14.23
C LYS A 171 0.56 11.60 -13.06
N TYR A 172 1.14 11.50 -11.88
CA TYR A 172 0.45 11.78 -10.63
C TYR A 172 0.55 13.25 -10.20
N THR A 173 -0.58 13.82 -9.78
CA THR A 173 -0.62 14.93 -8.82
C THR A 173 -0.68 14.36 -7.41
N GLN A 174 0.36 14.60 -6.60
CA GLN A 174 0.49 14.00 -5.26
C GLN A 174 -0.79 14.08 -4.41
N LEU A 175 -1.33 12.92 -4.00
CA LEU A 175 -2.02 12.83 -2.71
C LEU A 175 -1.00 13.33 -1.69
N ARG A 176 -1.37 14.42 -1.02
CA ARG A 176 -0.47 15.30 -0.30
C ARG A 176 0.19 14.53 0.84
N ARG A 177 1.46 14.13 0.64
CA ARG A 177 2.25 13.36 1.63
C ARG A 177 2.27 14.09 2.99
N ASP A 178 2.29 15.42 2.94
CA ASP A 178 2.22 16.36 4.06
C ASP A 178 0.98 16.17 4.96
N THR A 179 -0.14 15.64 4.44
CA THR A 179 -1.36 15.35 5.24
C THR A 179 -1.30 14.00 5.94
N TYR A 180 -0.35 13.12 5.58
CA TYR A 180 -0.33 11.70 5.96
C TYR A 180 0.99 11.23 6.62
N SER A 181 2.00 12.09 6.71
CA SER A 181 3.22 11.82 7.47
C SER A 181 2.95 11.70 8.98
N SER A 182 3.51 10.68 9.62
CA SER A 182 3.16 10.27 10.99
C SER A 182 3.86 11.08 12.10
N ASP A 183 4.03 12.38 11.93
CA ASP A 183 4.85 13.21 12.85
C ASP A 183 4.17 13.53 14.20
N ARG A 184 2.94 13.04 14.43
CA ARG A 184 2.24 13.15 15.73
C ARG A 184 2.59 12.06 16.76
N TYR A 185 3.69 11.34 16.56
CA TYR A 185 4.22 10.36 17.52
C TYR A 185 5.70 10.60 17.88
N ASN A 186 6.10 11.86 18.09
CA ASN A 186 7.37 12.18 18.78
C ASN A 186 7.44 13.52 19.54
N GLU A 187 6.36 14.29 19.64
CA GLU A 187 6.28 15.46 20.54
C GLU A 187 5.46 15.13 21.80
N ASN A 188 6.07 14.40 22.75
CA ASN A 188 5.74 14.44 24.20
C ASN A 188 6.58 13.43 25.03
N ASN A 189 7.92 13.39 24.87
CA ASN A 189 8.76 12.86 25.95
C ASN A 189 10.20 13.40 26.02
N SER A 190 10.44 14.62 25.52
CA SER A 190 11.66 15.37 25.80
C SER A 190 11.53 16.12 27.14
N PHE A 191 11.43 15.36 28.24
CA PHE A 191 11.68 15.90 29.58
C PHE A 191 13.16 16.30 29.66
N SER A 192 13.45 17.54 29.28
CA SER A 192 14.78 18.13 29.37
C SER A 192 15.10 18.35 30.84
N VAL A 193 15.79 17.38 31.44
CA VAL A 193 16.35 17.52 32.80
C VAL A 193 17.46 18.54 32.71
N THR A 194 17.12 19.80 32.98
CA THR A 194 18.07 20.89 33.15
C THR A 194 18.87 20.69 34.43
N VAL A 195 19.93 19.88 34.34
CA VAL A 195 20.95 19.79 35.39
C VAL A 195 21.68 21.12 35.46
N SER A 196 21.18 22.01 36.31
CA SER A 196 21.83 23.27 36.63
C SER A 196 23.19 23.00 37.26
N LEU A 197 24.25 23.24 36.49
CA LEU A 197 25.63 23.32 36.97
C LEU A 197 25.77 24.53 37.90
N LEU A 198 25.37 24.34 39.15
CA LEU A 198 25.54 25.33 40.21
C LEU A 198 27.03 25.33 40.62
N ILE A 199 27.71 26.36 40.13
CA ILE A 199 29.13 26.62 40.36
C ILE A 199 29.38 26.79 41.86
N LEU A 200 29.94 25.77 42.50
CA LEU A 200 30.57 25.89 43.82
C LEU A 200 32.01 26.38 43.65
N LEU A 201 32.17 27.70 43.53
CA LEU A 201 33.46 28.37 43.68
C LEU A 201 33.48 29.24 44.95
N LEU A 202 34.10 28.66 45.98
CA LEU A 202 34.98 29.35 46.95
C LEU A 202 34.28 30.25 48.01
N PRO A 203 34.97 30.61 49.12
CA PRO A 203 36.40 30.40 49.42
C PRO A 203 36.73 29.70 50.75
N PHE A 204 38.03 29.37 50.90
CA PHE A 204 38.68 29.17 52.19
C PHE A 204 38.59 30.45 53.04
N VAL A 205 37.87 30.37 54.17
CA VAL A 205 38.11 31.12 55.41
C VAL A 205 37.71 30.17 56.57
N PHE A 206 38.46 30.05 57.66
CA PHE A 206 39.73 30.68 58.01
C PHE A 206 40.90 29.71 57.85
#